data_AF-A0A920FKP2-F1
#
_entry.id   AF-A0A920FKP2-F1
#
_cell.length_a   1.000
_cell.length_b   1.000
_cell.length_c   1.000
_cell.angle_alpha   90.00
_cell.angle_beta   90.00
_cell.angle_gamma   90.00
#
_symmetry.space_group_name_H-M   'P 1'
#
loop_
_entity.id
_entity.type
_entity.pdbx_description
1 polymer ?
#
loop_
_entity_poly.entity_id
_entity_poly.type
_entity_poly.pdbx_seq_one_letter_code
_entity_poly.pdbx_strand_id
1 'polypeptide(L)'
;MIEFSQPNTHKGFHVGHLRNAALGDSLCRIFRYNGYEVVAANYFGDVGTHIAKCLWYFLNHCDESPPDELRGEWLGELYTKSVQLLETWKARKRNKHRLRSVICFAGRNKHWRRKIRS
;
A
#
# COMPACT_ATOMS: atom_id res chain seq x y z
N MET A 1 -14.34 19.43 -18.09
CA MET A 1 -13.22 18.52 -17.81
C MET A 1 -13.78 17.16 -17.41
N ILE A 2 -13.29 16.08 -18.01
CA ILE A 2 -13.73 14.70 -17.73
C ILE A 2 -12.52 13.91 -17.27
N GLU A 3 -12.60 13.34 -16.06
CA GLU A 3 -11.56 12.47 -15.50
C GLU A 3 -11.93 11.00 -15.66
N PHE A 4 -11.01 10.20 -16.18
CA PHE A 4 -11.25 8.78 -16.41
C PHE A 4 -9.97 7.94 -16.45
N SER A 5 -10.14 6.62 -16.53
CA SER A 5 -9.10 5.58 -16.58
C SER A 5 -8.36 5.31 -15.25
N GLN A 6 -7.91 6.33 -14.51
CA GLN A 6 -7.19 6.23 -13.21
C GLN A 6 -6.47 4.89 -12.97
N PRO A 7 -5.57 4.46 -13.88
CA PRO A 7 -4.92 3.17 -13.74
C PRO A 7 -3.94 3.24 -12.58
N ASN A 8 -4.04 2.29 -11.65
CA ASN A 8 -3.09 2.19 -10.55
C ASN A 8 -1.75 1.69 -11.11
N THR A 9 -0.69 2.48 -10.97
CA THR A 9 0.69 2.21 -11.41
C THR A 9 1.29 0.92 -10.86
N HIS A 10 0.71 0.38 -9.79
CA HIS A 10 1.20 -0.80 -9.07
C HIS A 10 0.38 -2.08 -9.35
N LYS A 11 -0.58 -2.04 -10.28
CA LYS A 11 -1.38 -3.21 -10.67
C LYS A 11 -1.36 -3.40 -12.19
N GLY A 12 -1.23 -4.66 -12.63
CA GLY A 12 -1.31 -5.01 -14.04
C GLY A 12 -2.60 -4.50 -14.69
N PHE A 13 -2.48 -3.98 -15.91
CA PHE A 13 -3.61 -3.52 -16.69
C PHE A 13 -4.55 -4.70 -16.99
N HIS A 14 -5.82 -4.61 -16.56
CA HIS A 14 -6.82 -5.66 -16.78
C HIS A 14 -8.05 -5.10 -17.48
N VAL A 15 -8.93 -5.98 -17.97
CA VAL A 15 -10.14 -5.62 -18.75
C VAL A 15 -11.05 -4.64 -18.01
N GLY A 16 -11.03 -4.65 -16.67
CA GLY A 16 -11.72 -3.67 -15.84
C GLY A 16 -11.26 -2.22 -16.06
N HIS A 17 -9.95 -1.99 -16.25
CA HIS A 17 -9.43 -0.66 -16.60
C HIS A 17 -9.82 -0.24 -18.03
N LEU A 18 -9.88 -1.21 -18.96
CA LEU A 18 -10.31 -0.95 -20.34
C LEU A 18 -11.75 -0.44 -20.40
N ARG A 19 -12.64 -0.97 -19.56
CA ARG A 19 -14.03 -0.49 -19.46
C ARG A 19 -14.08 1.01 -19.10
N ASN A 20 -13.35 1.41 -18.06
CA ASN A 20 -13.32 2.81 -17.62
C ASN A 20 -12.67 3.73 -18.65
N ALA A 21 -11.64 3.25 -19.36
CA ALA A 21 -11.01 3.98 -20.45
C ALA A 21 -11.99 4.19 -21.63
N ALA A 22 -12.65 3.14 -22.08
CA ALA A 22 -13.62 3.20 -23.19
C ALA A 22 -14.83 4.06 -22.87
N LEU A 23 -15.34 3.99 -21.63
CA LEU A 23 -16.46 4.82 -21.18
C LEU A 23 -16.09 6.31 -21.16
N GLY A 24 -14.91 6.64 -20.63
CA GLY A 24 -14.41 8.01 -20.60
C GLY A 24 -14.15 8.60 -21.98
N ASP A 25 -13.58 7.81 -22.90
CA ASP A 25 -13.40 8.22 -24.30
C ASP A 25 -14.74 8.47 -25.00
N SER A 26 -15.73 7.60 -24.76
CA SER A 26 -17.07 7.73 -25.35
C SER A 26 -17.76 9.01 -24.88
N LEU A 27 -17.68 9.33 -23.59
CA LEU A 27 -18.21 10.57 -23.04
C LEU A 27 -17.50 11.80 -23.63
N CYS A 28 -16.17 11.77 -23.73
CA CYS A 28 -15.41 12.86 -24.34
C CYS A 28 -15.84 13.12 -25.80
N ARG A 29 -16.06 12.06 -26.59
CA ARG A 29 -16.53 12.18 -27.98
C ARG A 29 -17.93 12.78 -28.05
N ILE A 30 -18.86 12.32 -27.20
CA ILE A 30 -20.24 12.84 -27.17
C ILE A 30 -20.23 14.34 -26.83
N PHE A 31 -19.52 14.75 -25.78
CA PHE A 31 -19.49 16.15 -25.38
C PHE A 31 -18.79 17.05 -26.41
N ARG A 32 -17.70 16.59 -27.04
CA ARG A 32 -17.05 17.31 -28.15
C ARG A 32 -17.97 17.46 -29.36
N TYR A 33 -18.73 16.42 -29.70
CA TYR A 33 -19.71 16.48 -30.79
C TYR A 33 -20.80 17.53 -30.54
N ASN A 34 -21.20 17.71 -29.28
CA ASN A 34 -22.17 18.73 -28.88
C ASN A 34 -21.56 20.15 -28.77
N GLY A 35 -20.32 20.36 -29.21
CA GLY A 35 -19.66 21.67 -29.22
C GLY A 35 -19.08 22.11 -27.87
N TYR A 36 -19.05 21.23 -26.87
CA TYR A 36 -18.41 21.54 -25.59
C TYR A 36 -16.89 21.42 -25.67
N GLU A 37 -16.19 22.32 -25.00
CA GLU A 37 -14.75 22.20 -24.78
C GLU A 37 -14.48 21.12 -23.71
N VAL A 38 -13.87 20.01 -24.11
CA VAL A 38 -13.60 18.87 -23.23
C VAL A 38 -12.12 18.64 -23.05
N VAL A 39 -11.66 18.95 -21.83
CA VAL A 39 -10.35 18.52 -21.31
C VAL A 39 -10.49 17.13 -20.72
N ALA A 40 -9.79 16.16 -21.32
CA ALA A 40 -9.62 14.82 -20.77
C ALA A 40 -8.44 14.84 -19.78
N ALA A 41 -8.69 14.51 -18.52
CA ALA A 41 -7.67 14.49 -17.49
C ALA A 41 -7.55 13.07 -16.87
N ASN A 42 -6.34 12.73 -16.44
CA ASN A 42 -6.07 11.50 -15.72
C ASN A 42 -5.25 11.83 -14.48
N TYR A 43 -5.84 11.64 -13.30
CA TYR A 43 -5.13 11.79 -12.05
C TYR A 43 -4.41 10.50 -11.69
N PHE A 44 -3.09 10.51 -11.83
CA PHE A 44 -2.27 9.40 -11.35
C PHE A 44 -2.28 9.44 -9.82
N GLY A 45 -2.67 8.34 -9.18
CA GLY A 45 -2.66 8.22 -7.72
C GLY A 45 -1.24 8.07 -7.17
N ASP A 46 -0.41 9.10 -7.32
CA ASP A 46 1.00 9.16 -6.91
C ASP A 46 1.18 9.65 -5.46
N VAL A 47 0.08 9.95 -4.77
CA VAL A 47 0.07 10.34 -3.36
C VAL A 47 -0.76 9.35 -2.55
N GLY A 48 -0.10 8.63 -1.64
CA GLY A 48 -0.82 7.74 -0.72
C GLY A 48 0.06 6.84 0.12
N THR A 49 -0.58 6.21 1.11
CA THR A 49 0.06 5.27 2.04
C THR A 49 0.75 4.10 1.33
N HIS A 50 0.27 3.70 0.15
CA HIS A 50 0.88 2.62 -0.61
C HIS A 50 2.27 3.01 -1.14
N ILE A 51 2.44 4.22 -1.68
CA ILE A 51 3.74 4.75 -2.10
C ILE A 51 4.67 4.97 -0.91
N ALA A 52 4.14 5.52 0.19
CA ALA A 52 4.94 5.72 1.40
C ALA A 52 5.50 4.39 1.95
N LYS A 53 4.71 3.31 1.92
CA LYS A 53 5.16 1.98 2.34
C LYS A 53 6.21 1.39 1.40
N CYS A 54 6.03 1.53 0.09
CA CYS A 54 7.03 1.11 -0.90
C CYS A 54 8.35 1.86 -0.71
N LEU A 55 8.28 3.19 -0.62
CA LEU A 55 9.46 4.04 -0.44
C LEU A 55 10.18 3.74 0.86
N TRP A 56 9.44 3.53 1.96
CA TRP A 56 10.02 3.14 3.23
C TRP A 56 10.77 1.81 3.13
N TYR A 57 10.18 0.80 2.48
CA TYR A 57 10.85 -0.48 2.28
C TYR A 57 12.08 -0.35 1.39
N PHE A 58 11.97 0.38 0.28
CA PHE A 58 13.08 0.63 -0.64
C PHE A 58 14.27 1.27 0.08
N LEU A 59 14.05 2.37 0.82
CA LEU A 59 15.12 3.10 1.51
C LEU A 59 15.78 2.35 2.68
N ASN A 60 15.11 1.36 3.27
CA ASN A 60 15.59 0.70 4.49
C ASN A 60 15.98 -0.77 4.28
N HIS A 61 15.56 -1.40 3.18
CA HIS A 61 15.68 -2.85 2.98
C HIS A 61 16.07 -3.26 1.54
N CYS A 62 16.21 -2.33 0.60
CA CYS A 62 16.70 -2.62 -0.75
C CYS A 62 18.02 -1.91 -1.01
N ASP A 63 19.05 -2.70 -1.36
CA ASP A 63 20.32 -2.21 -1.91
C ASP A 63 20.35 -2.32 -3.45
N GLU A 64 19.28 -2.87 -4.05
CA GLU A 64 19.17 -3.09 -5.49
C GLU A 64 18.64 -1.84 -6.20
N SER A 65 19.20 -1.57 -7.39
CA SER A 65 18.72 -0.50 -8.26
C SER A 65 17.45 -0.93 -9.00
N PRO A 66 16.52 0.00 -9.27
CA PRO A 66 15.28 -0.31 -9.98
C PRO A 66 15.59 -0.87 -11.38
N PRO A 67 14.90 -1.95 -11.81
CA PRO A 67 15.10 -2.53 -13.13
C PRO A 67 14.63 -1.59 -14.25
N ASP A 68 15.19 -1.74 -15.45
CA ASP A 68 14.78 -0.93 -16.61
C ASP A 68 13.45 -1.37 -17.21
N GLU A 69 13.14 -2.66 -17.17
CA GLU A 69 11.86 -3.23 -17.58
C GLU A 69 10.98 -3.60 -16.36
N LEU A 70 9.66 -3.62 -16.56
CA LEU A 70 8.67 -4.09 -15.57
C LEU A 70 8.70 -3.41 -14.20
N ARG A 71 9.09 -2.13 -14.14
CA ARG A 71 9.12 -1.32 -12.89
C ARG A 71 7.82 -1.36 -12.09
N GLY A 72 6.67 -1.43 -12.76
CA GLY A 72 5.36 -1.49 -12.11
C GLY A 72 5.15 -2.78 -11.29
N GLU A 73 5.55 -3.92 -11.84
CA GLU A 73 5.46 -5.22 -11.16
C GLU A 73 6.44 -5.28 -9.99
N TRP A 74 7.68 -4.83 -10.21
CA TRP A 74 8.69 -4.72 -9.17
C TRP A 74 8.25 -3.84 -7.99
N LEU A 75 7.63 -2.68 -8.26
CA LEU A 75 7.01 -1.85 -7.22
C LEU A 75 5.87 -2.55 -6.49
N GLY A 76 5.09 -3.39 -7.17
CA GLY A 76 4.04 -4.23 -6.56
C GLY A 76 4.60 -5.28 -5.59
N GLU A 77 5.76 -5.87 -5.92
CA GLU A 77 6.45 -6.80 -5.03
C GLU A 77 7.00 -6.10 -3.78
N LEU A 78 7.66 -4.97 -3.96
CA LEU A 78 8.13 -4.12 -2.86
C LEU A 78 7.00 -3.73 -1.91
N TYR A 79 5.85 -3.35 -2.47
CA TYR A 79 4.66 -3.07 -1.68
C TYR A 79 4.25 -4.28 -0.83
N THR A 80 4.17 -5.46 -1.42
CA THR A 80 3.76 -6.69 -0.73
C THR A 80 4.72 -7.05 0.40
N LYS A 81 6.04 -6.99 0.13
CA LYS A 81 7.10 -7.21 1.13
C LYS A 81 7.00 -6.19 2.28
N SER A 82 6.78 -4.91 1.95
CA SER A 82 6.63 -3.83 2.94
C SER A 82 5.45 -4.08 3.89
N VAL A 83 4.31 -4.53 3.36
CA VAL A 83 3.10 -4.78 4.16
C VAL A 83 3.32 -5.96 5.10
N GLN A 84 3.89 -7.06 4.61
CA GLN A 84 4.21 -8.23 5.44
C GLN A 84 5.15 -7.85 6.59
N LEU A 85 6.20 -7.08 6.29
CA LEU A 85 7.16 -6.64 7.30
C LEU A 85 6.51 -5.71 8.34
N LEU A 86 5.69 -4.75 7.91
CA LEU A 86 5.00 -3.85 8.83
C LEU A 86 3.98 -4.59 9.72
N GLU A 87 3.29 -5.59 9.20
CA GLU A 87 2.35 -6.40 10.00
C GLU A 87 3.07 -7.28 11.03
N THR A 88 4.20 -7.90 10.67
CA THR A 88 5.03 -8.64 11.64
C THR A 88 5.58 -7.72 12.74
N TRP A 89 6.00 -6.51 12.37
CA TRP A 89 6.48 -5.51 13.34
C TRP A 89 5.38 -5.07 14.31
N LYS A 90 4.17 -4.81 13.80
CA LYS A 90 2.98 -4.50 14.62
C LYS A 90 2.64 -5.65 15.57
N ALA A 91 2.66 -6.89 15.09
CA ALA A 91 2.39 -8.08 15.89
C ALA A 91 3.42 -8.22 17.03
N ARG A 92 4.70 -8.01 16.74
CA ARG A 92 5.79 -8.05 17.74
C ARG A 92 5.65 -6.95 18.79
N LYS A 93 5.29 -5.72 18.38
CA LYS A 93 5.05 -4.60 19.31
C LYS A 93 3.84 -4.87 20.22
N ARG A 94 2.77 -5.43 19.65
CA ARG A 94 1.54 -5.83 20.38
C ARG A 94 1.83 -6.94 21.39
N ASN A 95 2.59 -7.96 21.00
CA ASN A 95 3.04 -9.02 21.91
C ASN A 95 3.99 -8.49 22.99
N LYS A 96 4.90 -7.55 22.69
CA LYS A 96 5.77 -6.92 23.70
C LYS A 96 4.97 -6.11 24.73
N HIS A 97 3.91 -5.41 24.30
CA HIS A 97 2.98 -4.75 25.23
C HIS A 97 2.20 -5.76 26.08
N ARG A 98 1.70 -6.85 25.49
CA ARG A 98 1.02 -7.94 26.24
C ARG A 98 1.94 -8.66 27.22
N LEU A 99 3.17 -8.97 26.82
CA LEU A 99 4.17 -9.56 27.71
C LEU A 99 4.53 -8.60 28.84
N ARG A 100 4.71 -7.30 28.56
CA ARG A 100 4.94 -6.31 29.62
C ARG A 100 3.75 -6.18 30.57
N SER A 101 2.50 -6.20 30.08
CA SER A 101 1.33 -6.13 30.95
C SER A 101 1.18 -7.41 31.79
N VAL A 102 1.42 -8.59 31.21
CA VAL A 102 1.41 -9.88 31.93
C VAL A 102 2.55 -9.96 32.95
N ILE A 103 3.77 -9.54 32.62
CA ILE A 103 4.90 -9.47 33.56
C ILE A 103 4.61 -8.47 34.70
N CYS A 104 4.01 -7.31 34.38
CA CYS A 104 3.64 -6.32 35.39
C CYS A 104 2.49 -6.79 36.29
N PHE A 105 1.60 -7.65 35.79
CA PHE A 105 0.54 -8.30 36.56
C PHE A 105 1.09 -9.44 37.44
N ALA A 106 1.95 -10.29 36.88
CA ALA A 106 2.64 -11.36 37.61
C ALA A 106 3.57 -10.82 38.71
N GLY A 107 4.19 -9.64 38.49
CA GLY A 107 5.03 -8.96 39.48
C GLY A 107 4.28 -8.43 40.70
N ARG A 108 2.96 -8.24 40.63
CA ARG A 108 2.11 -7.79 41.75
C ARG A 108 1.56 -8.93 42.61
N ASN A 109 1.61 -10.18 42.13
CA ASN A 109 1.09 -11.32 42.85
C ASN A 109 2.23 -12.06 43.58
N LYS A 110 2.35 -11.82 44.90
CA LYS A 110 3.46 -12.34 45.75
C LYS A 110 3.64 -13.86 45.69
N HIS A 111 2.62 -14.59 45.25
CA HIS A 111 2.63 -16.06 45.15
C HIS A 111 3.56 -16.61 44.05
N TRP A 112 3.78 -15.89 42.94
CA TRP A 112 4.55 -16.39 41.79
C TRP A 112 6.07 -16.18 41.88
N ARG A 113 6.56 -15.32 42.80
CA ARG A 113 8.00 -15.07 43.00
C ARG A 113 8.78 -16.28 43.54
N ARG A 114 8.09 -17.26 44.15
CA ARG A 114 8.72 -18.46 44.73
C ARG A 114 9.02 -19.56 43.70
N LYS A 115 8.34 -19.58 42.55
CA LYS A 115 8.41 -20.69 41.58
C LYS A 115 9.44 -20.51 40.46
N ILE A 116 10.10 -19.35 40.38
CA ILE A 116 11.12 -19.02 39.36
C ILE A 116 12.55 -19.10 39.96
N ARG A 117 12.69 -19.45 41.25
CA ARG A 117 13.98 -19.55 41.97
C ARG A 117 14.28 -20.95 42.53
N SER A 118 13.50 -21.97 42.17
CA SER A 118 13.83 -23.40 42.39
C SER A 118 14.06 -24.05 41.04
#